data_AF-A0A3A4NNE1-F1
#
_entry.id   AF-A0A3A4NNE1-F1
#
_cell.length_a   1.000
_cell.length_b   1.000
_cell.length_c   1.000
_cell.angle_alpha   90.00
_cell.angle_beta   90.00
_cell.angle_gamma   90.00
#
_symmetry.space_group_name_H-M   'P 1'
#
loop_
_entity.id
_entity.type
_entity.pdbx_description
1 polymer ?
#
loop_
_entity_poly.entity_id
_entity_poly.type
_entity_poly.pdbx_seq_one_letter_code
_entity_poly.pdbx_strand_id
1 'polypeptide(L)'
;MFNHQCKPTIFRYLIAGCFFVTALSANAADPWAVLKGQDGPGKGKHIVFVTGDEEYRSEESMPQLAKILATHHGFQCTVLFAIDRGDGTINPQ
;
A
#
# COMPACT_ATOMS: atom_id res chain seq x y z
N MET A 1 0.29 -57.19 -37.87
CA MET A 1 -1.03 -56.98 -38.48
C MET A 1 -1.33 -55.48 -38.42
N PHE A 2 -1.50 -54.87 -39.58
CA PHE A 2 -1.62 -53.43 -39.81
C PHE A 2 -2.93 -52.83 -39.26
N ASN A 3 -2.80 -51.61 -38.73
CA ASN A 3 -3.57 -50.39 -39.03
C ASN A 3 -5.11 -50.41 -39.19
N HIS A 4 -5.76 -49.45 -38.51
CA HIS A 4 -7.05 -48.76 -38.72
C HIS A 4 -7.83 -48.66 -37.37
N GLN A 5 -8.34 -47.55 -36.84
CA GLN A 5 -8.73 -46.23 -37.38
C GLN A 5 -8.53 -45.11 -36.33
N CYS A 6 -8.58 -43.88 -36.82
CA CYS A 6 -8.30 -42.59 -36.19
C CYS A 6 -9.57 -41.91 -35.60
N LYS A 7 -9.32 -40.95 -34.67
CA LYS A 7 -10.13 -39.75 -34.28
C LYS A 7 -10.98 -39.78 -32.97
N PRO A 8 -11.32 -38.63 -32.34
CA PRO A 8 -10.47 -37.93 -31.35
C PRO A 8 -11.33 -37.32 -30.20
N THR A 9 -11.43 -37.95 -29.02
CA THR A 9 -12.29 -37.43 -27.93
C THR A 9 -11.69 -36.29 -27.11
N ILE A 10 -10.63 -35.64 -27.62
CA ILE A 10 -9.91 -34.52 -27.00
C ILE A 10 -10.75 -33.21 -26.99
N PHE A 11 -11.93 -33.17 -27.62
CA PHE A 11 -12.69 -31.94 -27.85
C PHE A 11 -13.90 -31.68 -26.91
N ARG A 12 -14.01 -32.35 -25.75
CA ARG A 12 -15.17 -32.15 -24.84
C ARG A 12 -14.87 -31.62 -23.43
N TYR A 13 -13.60 -31.38 -23.09
CA TYR A 13 -13.24 -30.79 -21.80
C TYR A 13 -12.62 -29.39 -21.94
N LEU A 14 -13.15 -28.58 -22.86
CA LEU A 14 -12.73 -27.19 -23.06
C LEU A 14 -13.48 -26.16 -22.19
N ILE A 15 -14.46 -26.57 -21.38
CA ILE A 15 -15.24 -25.65 -20.53
C ILE A 15 -15.60 -26.33 -19.20
N ALA A 16 -14.60 -26.74 -18.43
CA ALA A 16 -14.77 -27.00 -17.00
C ALA A 16 -14.04 -25.87 -16.28
N GLY A 17 -14.70 -24.71 -16.25
CA GLY A 17 -14.23 -23.52 -15.56
C GLY A 17 -14.05 -23.81 -14.08
N CYS A 18 -12.82 -23.95 -13.65
CA CYS A 18 -12.45 -23.65 -12.28
C CYS A 18 -12.07 -22.16 -12.28
N PHE A 19 -13.10 -21.31 -12.24
CA PHE A 19 -12.97 -19.90 -11.92
C PHE A 19 -12.56 -19.85 -10.44
N PHE A 20 -11.29 -20.14 -10.15
CA PHE A 20 -10.72 -20.04 -8.81
C PHE A 20 -10.57 -18.54 -8.52
N VAL A 21 -11.67 -17.91 -8.12
CA VAL A 21 -11.66 -16.55 -7.58
C VAL A 21 -10.90 -16.62 -6.27
N THR A 22 -9.60 -16.33 -6.34
CA THR A 22 -8.83 -16.01 -5.15
C THR A 22 -9.50 -14.80 -4.49
N ALA A 23 -10.11 -15.02 -3.32
CA ALA A 23 -10.64 -13.93 -2.51
C ALA A 23 -9.49 -12.99 -2.13
N LEU A 24 -9.38 -11.85 -2.81
CA LEU A 24 -8.48 -10.78 -2.43
C LEU A 24 -9.04 -10.16 -1.15
N SER A 25 -8.38 -10.43 -0.02
CA SER A 25 -8.65 -9.72 1.22
C SER A 25 -8.08 -8.31 1.09
N ALA A 26 -8.95 -7.30 0.99
CA ALA A 26 -8.55 -5.90 1.09
C ALA A 26 -8.35 -5.56 2.58
N ASN A 27 -7.09 -5.36 2.98
CA ASN A 27 -6.79 -4.83 4.31
C ASN A 27 -6.93 -3.30 4.26
N ALA A 28 -7.51 -2.71 5.31
CA ALA A 28 -7.44 -1.28 5.50
C ALA A 28 -5.96 -0.86 5.58
N ALA A 29 -5.61 0.23 4.91
CA ALA A 29 -4.26 0.78 5.03
C ALA A 29 -4.04 1.27 6.46
N ASP A 30 -2.81 1.14 6.94
CA ASP A 30 -2.42 1.74 8.21
C ASP A 30 -2.63 3.26 8.16
N PRO A 31 -3.13 3.92 9.22
CA PRO A 31 -3.34 5.36 9.27
C PRO A 31 -2.02 6.15 9.44
N TRP A 32 -0.93 5.66 8.85
CA TRP A 32 0.37 6.32 8.87
C TRP A 32 1.17 6.06 7.60
N ALA A 33 2.07 7.00 7.28
CA ALA A 33 3.04 6.86 6.21
C ALA A 33 4.46 6.69 6.76
N VAL A 34 5.23 5.74 6.22
CA VAL A 34 6.63 5.50 6.58
C VAL A 34 7.53 5.88 5.41
N LEU A 35 8.43 6.85 5.62
CA LEU A 35 9.39 7.29 4.63
C LEU A 35 10.80 6.92 5.07
N LYS A 36 11.42 5.98 4.37
CA LYS A 36 12.79 5.53 4.67
C LYS A 36 13.79 6.64 4.43
N GLY A 37 14.63 6.89 5.43
CA GLY A 37 15.74 7.84 5.31
C GLY A 37 16.82 7.34 4.37
N GLN A 38 17.38 8.25 3.58
CA GLN A 38 18.58 8.01 2.77
C GLN A 38 19.86 8.28 3.58
N ASP A 39 21.00 8.42 2.91
CA ASP A 39 22.23 8.87 3.56
C ASP A 39 22.15 10.37 3.91
N GLY A 40 22.71 10.75 5.04
CA GLY A 40 22.70 12.13 5.51
C GLY A 40 22.95 12.24 7.02
N PRO A 41 22.98 13.48 7.56
CA PRO A 41 23.23 13.73 8.98
C PRO A 41 22.18 13.13 9.92
N GLY A 42 20.98 12.84 9.43
CA GLY A 42 19.89 12.19 10.15
C GLY A 42 19.94 10.66 10.14
N LYS A 43 20.91 10.03 9.46
CA LYS A 43 20.99 8.57 9.36
C LYS A 43 21.02 7.91 10.75
N GLY A 44 20.19 6.89 10.91
CA GLY A 44 20.03 6.17 12.18
C GLY A 44 19.14 6.89 13.21
N LYS A 45 18.53 8.02 12.84
CA LYS A 45 17.53 8.72 13.67
C LYS A 45 16.14 8.58 13.06
N HIS A 46 15.13 8.60 13.91
CA HIS A 46 13.73 8.48 13.53
C HIS A 46 12.93 9.67 14.05
N ILE A 47 12.22 10.35 13.15
CA ILE A 47 11.27 11.43 13.47
C ILE A 47 9.85 10.89 13.27
N VAL A 48 9.00 11.13 14.26
CA VAL A 48 7.55 10.83 14.18
C VAL A 48 6.78 12.14 14.16
N PHE A 49 6.01 12.36 13.11
CA PHE A 49 5.06 13.45 12.97
C PHE A 49 3.69 12.99 13.46
N VAL A 50 3.06 13.78 14.32
CA VAL A 50 1.68 13.58 14.77
C VAL A 50 0.86 14.71 14.17
N THR A 51 -0.06 14.39 13.26
CA THR A 51 -0.98 15.36 12.65
C THR A 51 -2.31 15.39 13.41
N GLY A 52 -3.26 16.20 12.94
CA GLY A 52 -4.56 16.44 13.57
C GLY A 52 -4.80 17.91 13.93
N ASP A 53 -3.99 18.80 13.38
CA ASP A 53 -4.20 20.24 13.48
C ASP A 53 -5.00 20.73 12.27
N GLU A 54 -6.25 21.10 12.55
CA GLU A 54 -7.22 21.56 11.56
C GLU A 54 -6.92 22.99 11.06
N GLU A 55 -6.16 23.79 11.82
CA GLU A 55 -5.88 25.18 11.43
C GLU A 55 -4.85 25.27 10.30
N TYR A 56 -3.87 24.37 10.30
CA TYR A 56 -2.73 24.40 9.36
C TYR A 56 -2.67 23.21 8.40
N ARG A 57 -3.71 22.36 8.40
CA ARG A 57 -3.84 21.21 7.48
C ARG A 57 -2.58 20.34 7.51
N SER A 58 -2.20 19.96 8.74
CA SER A 58 -0.97 19.23 9.03
C SER A 58 -0.84 17.90 8.26
N GLU A 59 -1.98 17.33 7.85
CA GLU A 59 -2.17 16.14 7.02
C GLU A 59 -1.56 16.30 5.63
N GLU A 60 -1.42 17.53 5.13
CA GLU A 60 -0.81 17.80 3.82
C GLU A 60 0.63 18.29 3.95
N SER A 61 0.90 19.17 4.91
CA SER A 61 2.22 19.80 5.07
C SER A 61 3.26 18.84 5.66
N MET A 62 2.89 18.05 6.67
CA MET A 62 3.83 17.16 7.37
C MET A 62 4.33 16.00 6.50
N PRO A 63 3.53 15.36 5.61
CA PRO A 63 4.05 14.39 4.65
C PRO A 63 5.13 14.97 3.71
N GLN A 64 4.96 16.22 3.25
CA GLN A 64 5.95 16.84 2.38
C GLN A 64 7.24 17.17 3.15
N LEU A 65 7.12 17.69 4.38
CA LEU A 65 8.28 17.94 5.24
C LEU A 65 9.02 16.63 5.56
N ALA A 66 8.28 15.57 5.92
CA ALA A 66 8.83 14.25 6.19
C ALA A 66 9.59 13.69 4.97
N LYS A 67 9.06 13.92 3.76
CA LYS A 67 9.74 13.53 2.52
C LYS A 67 11.04 14.29 2.30
N ILE A 68 11.07 15.59 2.56
CA ILE A 68 12.29 16.41 2.45
C ILE A 68 13.34 15.89 3.43
N LEU A 69 12.98 15.67 4.69
CA LEU A 69 13.88 15.18 5.73
C LEU A 69 14.40 13.77 5.46
N ALA A 70 13.54 12.87 4.96
CA ALA A 70 13.94 11.52 4.60
C ALA A 70 14.87 11.49 3.38
N THR A 71 14.55 12.27 2.36
CA THR A 71 15.28 12.27 1.08
C THR A 71 16.61 13.01 1.17
N HIS A 72 16.63 14.19 1.78
CA HIS A 72 17.79 15.08 1.75
C HIS A 72 18.65 15.03 3.01
N HIS A 73 18.07 14.58 4.14
CA HIS A 73 18.78 14.58 5.42
C HIS A 73 18.94 13.19 6.03
N GLY A 74 18.34 12.15 5.44
CA GLY A 74 18.54 10.77 5.84
C GLY A 74 17.78 10.32 7.08
N PHE A 75 16.80 11.09 7.55
CA PHE A 75 15.95 10.68 8.67
C PHE A 75 14.96 9.60 8.24
N GLN A 76 14.81 8.54 9.04
CA GLN A 76 13.60 7.74 8.97
C GLN A 76 12.45 8.61 9.47
N CYS A 77 11.38 8.72 8.68
CA CYS A 77 10.21 9.49 9.07
C CYS A 77 8.97 8.59 9.13
N THR A 78 8.12 8.82 10.13
CA THR A 78 6.75 8.29 10.16
C THR A 78 5.79 9.44 10.35
N VAL A 79 4.70 9.48 9.60
CA VAL A 79 3.63 10.48 9.74
C VAL A 79 2.37 9.76 10.18
N LEU A 80 1.87 10.09 11.37
CA LEU A 80 0.63 9.57 11.93
C LEU A 80 -0.50 10.54 11.59
N PHE A 81 -1.57 10.04 10.98
CA PHE A 81 -2.73 10.85 10.62
C PHE A 81 -3.82 10.75 11.68
N ALA A 82 -4.44 11.89 11.99
CA ALA A 82 -5.72 11.89 12.69
C ALA A 82 -6.79 11.23 11.78
N ILE A 83 -7.64 10.39 12.38
CA ILE A 83 -8.71 9.70 11.68
C ILE A 83 -10.04 9.94 12.38
N ASP A 84 -11.11 10.07 11.59
CA ASP A 84 -12.47 10.07 12.11
C ASP A 84 -12.80 8.70 12.72
N ARG A 85 -13.44 8.69 13.90
CA ARG A 85 -13.75 7.45 14.62
C ARG A 85 -14.96 6.70 14.05
N GLY A 86 -15.83 7.39 13.34
CA GLY A 86 -17.03 6.83 12.72
C GLY A 86 -16.73 6.11 11.41
N ASP A 87 -15.88 6.69 10.55
CA ASP A 87 -15.60 6.13 9.22
C ASP A 87 -14.13 5.84 8.91
N GLY A 88 -13.20 6.25 9.78
CA GLY A 88 -11.76 5.99 9.61
C GLY A 88 -11.09 6.88 8.56
N THR A 89 -11.76 7.93 8.08
CA THR A 89 -11.20 8.84 7.07
C THR A 89 -10.20 9.81 7.68
N ILE A 90 -9.21 10.21 6.86
CA ILE A 90 -8.31 11.32 7.18
C ILE A 90 -8.95 12.58 6.59
N ASN A 91 -9.33 13.52 7.46
CA ASN A 91 -9.89 14.81 7.05
C ASN A 91 -8.79 15.88 7.06
N PRO A 92 -8.51 16.56 5.93
CA PRO A 92 -7.53 17.65 5.87
C PRO A 92 -8.16 19.04 6.04
N GLN A 93 -9.34 19.16 6.68
CA GLN A 93 -10.12 20.39 6.82
C GLN A 93 -10.50 20.68 8.26
#